data_AF-A0A1F8SVS5-F1
#
_entry.id   AF-A0A1F8SVS5-F1
#
_cell.length_a   1.000
_cell.length_b   1.000
_cell.length_c   1.000
_cell.angle_alpha   90.00
_cell.angle_beta   90.00
_cell.angle_gamma   90.00
#
_symmetry.space_group_name_H-M   'P 1'
#
loop_
_entity.id
_entity.type
_entity.pdbx_description
1 polymer ?
#
loop_
_entity_poly.entity_id
_entity_poly.type
_entity_poly.pdbx_seq_one_letter_code
_entity_poly.pdbx_strand_id
1 'polypeptide(L)' 'MRFWLIFLTFVALTLSGCAPISSIESPDEDISYPDMGLASELTSDVWLNTDKILRLSDLHGKVVLIDMWTFG' A
#
# COMPACT_ATOMS: atom_id res chain seq x y z
N MET A 1 19.45 -49.29 4.12
CA MET A 1 20.35 -48.15 4.47
C MET A 1 20.16 -46.92 3.58
N ARG A 2 19.98 -47.04 2.25
CA ARG A 2 19.72 -45.90 1.35
C ARG A 2 18.40 -45.16 1.58
N PHE A 3 17.31 -45.87 1.90
CA PHE A 3 16.00 -45.26 2.21
C PHE A 3 16.01 -44.41 3.49
N TRP A 4 16.86 -44.76 4.46
CA TRP A 4 17.01 -43.98 5.69
C TRP A 4 17.69 -42.63 5.42
N LEU A 5 18.70 -42.62 4.54
CA LEU A 5 19.36 -41.39 4.10
C LEU A 5 18.41 -40.46 3.33
N ILE A 6 17.53 -41.01 2.49
CA ILE A 6 16.52 -40.23 1.74
C ILE A 6 15.46 -39.64 2.68
N PHE A 7 15.05 -40.39 3.69
CA PHE A 7 14.11 -39.89 4.70
C PHE A 7 14.73 -38.76 5.54
N LEU A 8 16.02 -38.89 5.90
CA LEU A 8 16.73 -37.89 6.69
C LEU A 8 16.95 -36.57 5.93
N THR A 9 17.23 -36.64 4.61
CA THR A 9 17.34 -35.45 3.77
C THR A 9 15.99 -34.78 3.53
N PHE A 10 14.90 -35.53 3.39
CA PHE A 10 13.57 -34.96 3.24
C PHE A 10 13.10 -34.23 4.50
N VAL A 11 13.36 -34.81 5.68
CA VAL A 11 13.08 -34.17 6.98
C VAL A 11 13.89 -32.89 7.14
N ALA A 12 15.19 -32.92 6.84
CA ALA A 12 16.03 -31.72 6.89
C ALA A 12 15.53 -30.59 5.97
N LEU A 13 15.02 -30.93 4.79
CA LEU A 13 14.46 -29.94 3.85
C LEU A 13 13.17 -29.30 4.38
N THR A 14 12.33 -30.07 5.10
CA THR A 14 11.09 -29.54 5.69
C THR A 14 11.31 -28.66 6.92
N LEU A 15 12.41 -28.84 7.65
CA LEU A 15 12.69 -28.02 8.86
C LEU A 15 13.32 -26.65 8.56
N SER A 16 13.80 -26.39 7.34
CA SER A 16 14.49 -25.14 7.00
C SER A 16 13.56 -23.97 6.63
N GLY A 17 12.24 -24.14 6.76
CA GLY A 17 11.22 -23.16 6.34
C GLY A 17 10.79 -22.13 7.38
N CYS A 18 11.27 -22.20 8.62
CA CYS A 18 10.96 -21.21 9.66
C CYS A 18 12.21 -20.39 10.01
N ALA A 19 12.52 -19.42 9.15
CA ALA A 19 13.33 -18.29 9.59
C ALA A 19 12.39 -17.25 10.23
N PRO A 20 12.68 -16.74 11.43
CA PRO A 20 11.94 -15.60 11.96
C PRO A 20 12.15 -14.42 11.03
N ILE A 21 11.06 -13.88 10.47
CA ILE A 21 11.07 -12.55 9.87
C ILE A 21 11.47 -11.60 11.00
N SER A 22 12.69 -11.07 10.93
CA SER A 22 13.07 -9.90 11.71
C SER A 22 12.15 -8.80 11.24
N SER A 23 11.09 -8.53 12.01
CA SER A 23 10.27 -7.34 11.85
C SER A 23 11.22 -6.16 11.93
N ILE A 24 11.49 -5.56 10.78
CA ILE A 24 12.06 -4.22 10.71
C ILE A 24 10.96 -3.37 11.33
N GLU A 25 11.10 -3.10 12.62
CA GLU A 25 10.35 -2.08 13.32
C GLU A 25 10.80 -0.77 12.67
N SER A 26 10.05 -0.35 11.64
CA SER A 26 10.03 1.05 11.28
C SER A 26 9.70 1.80 12.57
N PRO A 27 10.42 2.88 12.92
CA PRO A 27 9.92 3.78 13.92
C PRO A 27 8.58 4.28 13.39
N ASP A 28 7.50 3.66 13.85
CA ASP A 28 6.14 4.17 13.72
C ASP A 28 6.10 5.38 14.66
N GLU A 29 6.80 6.45 14.29
CA GLU A 29 6.40 7.76 14.77
C GLU A 29 4.95 7.88 14.31
N ASP A 30 4.04 7.90 15.27
CA ASP A 30 2.62 8.11 15.05
C ASP A 30 2.45 9.54 14.57
N ILE A 31 2.71 9.76 13.27
CA ILE A 31 2.56 11.06 12.61
C ILE A 31 1.06 11.31 12.52
N SER A 32 0.51 11.86 13.59
CA SER A 32 -0.86 12.34 13.64
C SER A 32 -0.96 13.62 12.82
N TYR A 33 -1.57 13.53 11.64
CA TYR A 33 -1.91 14.69 10.85
C TYR A 33 -3.13 15.40 11.45
N PRO A 34 -3.11 16.75 11.56
CA PRO A 34 -4.28 17.49 12.02
C PRO A 34 -5.42 17.39 10.98
N ASP A 35 -6.65 17.23 11.47
CA ASP A 35 -7.85 17.35 10.64
C ASP A 35 -8.06 18.84 10.28
N MET A 36 -7.98 19.16 8.98
CA MET A 36 -8.19 20.50 8.45
C MET A 36 -9.62 20.75 7.95
N GLY A 37 -10.55 19.84 8.25
CA GLY A 37 -11.93 19.89 7.80
C GLY A 37 -12.14 19.28 6.42
N LEU A 38 -13.33 19.49 5.88
CA LEU A 38 -13.72 18.94 4.58
C LEU A 38 -12.95 19.64 3.45
N ALA A 39 -12.45 18.85 2.50
CA ALA A 39 -11.86 19.38 1.28
C ALA A 39 -12.92 20.16 0.46
N SER A 40 -12.53 21.32 -0.04
CA SER A 40 -13.35 22.11 -0.97
C SER A 40 -13.53 21.39 -2.31
N GLU A 41 -14.71 21.52 -2.91
CA GLU A 41 -15.03 20.86 -4.17
C GLU A 41 -14.23 21.42 -5.37
N LEU A 42 -13.98 20.57 -6.37
CA LEU A 42 -13.33 20.97 -7.62
C LEU A 42 -14.37 21.55 -8.59
N THR A 43 -14.10 22.76 -9.12
CA THR A 43 -15.06 23.53 -9.95
C THR A 43 -14.60 23.71 -11.40
N SER A 44 -13.72 22.84 -11.92
CA SER A 44 -13.24 22.94 -13.31
C SER A 44 -14.26 22.39 -14.30
N ASP A 45 -14.43 23.08 -15.43
CA ASP A 45 -15.25 22.64 -16.56
C ASP A 45 -14.48 21.75 -17.55
N VAL A 46 -13.14 21.73 -17.47
CA VAL A 46 -12.27 20.97 -18.36
C VAL A 46 -11.55 19.88 -17.59
N TRP A 47 -11.65 18.65 -18.11
CA TRP A 47 -11.05 17.44 -17.55
C TRP A 47 -10.32 16.66 -18.64
N LEU A 48 -9.21 16.04 -18.25
CA LEU A 48 -8.41 15.16 -19.11
C LEU A 48 -8.39 13.75 -18.52
N ASN A 49 -8.21 12.73 -19.36
CA ASN A 49 -8.15 11.31 -18.98
C ASN A 49 -9.43 10.74 -18.34
N THR A 50 -10.56 11.42 -18.49
CA THR A 50 -11.87 10.95 -18.00
C THR A 50 -12.98 11.52 -18.88
N ASP A 51 -14.03 10.72 -19.08
CA ASP A 51 -15.23 11.14 -19.82
C ASP A 51 -16.28 11.78 -18.89
N LYS A 52 -15.97 11.89 -17.59
CA LYS A 52 -16.88 12.41 -16.57
C LYS A 52 -16.19 13.46 -15.72
N ILE A 53 -16.97 14.45 -15.29
CA ILE A 53 -16.56 15.41 -14.26
C ILE A 53 -16.26 14.63 -12.97
N LEU A 54 -15.09 14.87 -12.40
CA LEU A 54 -14.68 14.27 -11.13
C LEU A 54 -15.10 15.19 -9.98
N ARG A 55 -15.92 14.68 -9.06
CA ARG A 55 -16.31 15.37 -7.82
C ARG A 55 -15.66 14.68 -6.63
N LEU A 56 -15.15 15.45 -5.67
CA LEU A 56 -14.57 14.89 -4.44
C LEU A 56 -15.61 14.14 -3.63
N SER A 57 -16.89 14.58 -3.65
CA SER A 57 -18.00 13.86 -3.03
C SER A 57 -18.16 12.42 -3.51
N ASP A 58 -17.78 12.14 -4.76
CA ASP A 58 -17.96 10.81 -5.35
C ASP A 58 -16.77 9.88 -5.03
N LEU A 59 -15.70 10.42 -4.43
CA LEU A 59 -14.46 9.72 -4.09
C LEU A 59 -14.33 9.35 -2.62
N HIS A 60 -15.37 9.59 -1.79
CA HIS A 60 -15.37 9.17 -0.39
C HIS A 60 -15.05 7.67 -0.25
N GLY A 61 -14.28 7.33 0.80
CA GLY A 61 -13.76 5.98 1.01
C GLY A 61 -12.46 5.68 0.25
N LYS A 62 -11.93 6.64 -0.51
CA LYS A 62 -10.59 6.58 -1.12
C LYS A 62 -9.70 7.68 -0.56
N VAL A 63 -8.40 7.41 -0.49
CA VAL A 63 -7.39 8.46 -0.25
C VAL A 63 -7.17 9.21 -1.57
N VAL A 64 -7.24 10.54 -1.53
CA VAL A 64 -7.13 11.42 -2.70
C VAL A 64 -5.96 12.37 -2.50
N LEU A 65 -5.10 12.47 -3.51
CA LEU A 65 -4.02 13.46 -3.58
C LEU A 65 -4.38 14.53 -4.62
N ILE A 66 -4.27 15.79 -4.25
CA ILE A 66 -4.42 16.93 -5.16
C ILE A 66 -3.05 17.55 -5.38
N ASP A 67 -2.62 17.59 -6.63
CA ASP A 67 -1.33 18.16 -7.02
C ASP A 67 -1.54 19.28 -8.04
N MET A 68 -1.01 20.46 -7.73
CA MET A 68 -1.16 21.67 -8.55
C MET A 68 0.11 21.88 -9.36
N TRP A 69 0.00 21.81 -10.68
CA TRP A 69 1.15 21.88 -11.59
C TRP A 69 0.83 22.70 -12.85
N THR A 70 1.89 23.05 -13.59
CA THR A 70 1.82 23.69 -14.91
C THR A 70 2.68 22.92 -15.91
N PHE A 71 2.30 22.92 -17.19
CA PHE A 71 3.14 22.32 -18.24
C PHE A 71 4.44 23.12 -18.43
N GLY A 72 5.49 22.46 -18.90
CA GLY A 72 6.81 23.04 -19.20
C GLY A 72 7.38 22.43 -20.47
#